data_AF-A0A424P8W3-F1
#
_entry.id   AF-A0A424P8W3-F1
#
_cell.length_a   1.000
_cell.length_b   1.000
_cell.length_c   1.000
_cell.angle_alpha   90.00
_cell.angle_beta   90.00
_cell.angle_gamma   90.00
#
_symmetry.space_group_name_H-M   'P 1'
#
loop_
_entity.id
_entity.type
_entity.pdbx_description
1 polymer ?
#
loop_
_entity_poly.entity_id
_entity_poly.type
_entity_poly.pdbx_seq_one_letter_code
_entity_poly.pdbx_strand_id
1 'polypeptide(L)'
;MNITDKGSIFIVSLFYIITMTSGYFIHQGQLLGKKNEINRLILTINSHEINTENNSIVVYEDIGKPQPIQKIYDVGSIVAISSIYEQKGYRLDYISEFLKKLVDHEVVVTRIWFSKKN
;
A
#
# COMPACT_ATOMS: atom_id res chain seq x y z
N MET A 1 -13.85 54.64 13.60
CA MET A 1 -13.14 53.37 13.85
C MET A 1 -11.74 53.72 14.31
N ASN A 2 -11.42 53.41 15.57
CA ASN A 2 -10.17 53.83 16.20
C ASN A 2 -8.98 53.04 15.62
N ILE A 3 -7.77 53.58 15.77
CA ILE A 3 -6.53 52.94 15.30
C ILE A 3 -6.39 51.54 15.93
N THR A 4 -6.83 51.39 17.18
CA THR A 4 -6.90 50.13 17.92
C THR A 4 -7.82 49.10 17.25
N ASP A 5 -8.99 49.50 16.75
CA ASP A 5 -9.93 48.60 16.05
C ASP A 5 -9.34 48.08 14.73
N LYS A 6 -8.62 48.96 14.01
CA LYS A 6 -7.93 48.59 12.77
C LYS A 6 -6.78 47.62 13.04
N GLY A 7 -6.04 47.82 14.13
CA GLY A 7 -4.98 46.92 14.57
C GLY A 7 -5.52 45.53 14.94
N SER A 8 -6.61 45.46 15.70
CA SER A 8 -7.22 44.17 16.06
C SER A 8 -7.74 43.40 14.85
N ILE A 9 -8.38 44.07 13.88
CA ILE A 9 -8.87 43.42 12.65
C ILE A 9 -7.70 42.86 11.83
N PHE A 10 -6.59 43.59 11.76
CA PHE A 10 -5.40 43.15 11.05
C PHE A 10 -4.78 41.89 11.68
N ILE A 11 -4.68 41.85 13.02
CA ILE A 11 -4.13 40.70 13.76
C ILE A 11 -4.99 39.46 13.55
N VAL A 12 -6.31 39.58 13.67
CA VAL A 12 -7.23 38.44 13.47
C VAL A 12 -7.16 37.91 12.04
N SER A 13 -7.11 38.81 11.05
CA SER A 13 -6.96 38.43 9.63
C SER A 13 -5.64 37.68 9.39
N LEU A 14 -4.53 38.17 9.96
CA LEU A 14 -3.22 37.53 9.84
C LEU A 14 -3.22 36.12 10.44
N PHE A 15 -3.78 35.95 11.65
CA PHE A 15 -3.91 34.64 12.29
C PHE A 15 -4.74 33.67 11.46
N TYR A 16 -5.81 34.16 10.83
CA TYR A 16 -6.66 33.34 9.97
C TYR A 16 -5.89 32.83 8.74
N ILE A 17 -5.14 33.71 8.07
CA ILE A 17 -4.32 33.34 6.91
C ILE A 17 -3.23 32.32 7.30
N ILE A 18 -2.55 32.52 8.42
CA ILE A 18 -1.50 31.59 8.90
C ILE A 18 -2.10 30.22 9.22
N THR A 19 -3.25 30.19 9.89
CA THR A 19 -3.93 28.93 10.25
C THR A 19 -4.41 28.19 9.02
N MET A 20 -5.01 28.91 8.06
CA MET A 20 -5.50 28.33 6.80
C MET A 20 -4.36 27.80 5.93
N THR A 21 -3.27 28.55 5.79
CA THR A 21 -2.09 28.13 5.01
C THR A 21 -1.40 26.95 5.67
N SER A 22 -1.23 26.95 6.99
CA SER A 22 -0.65 25.83 7.74
C SER A 22 -1.50 24.56 7.61
N GLY A 23 -2.83 24.67 7.73
CA GLY A 23 -3.74 23.55 7.48
C GLY A 23 -3.64 23.01 6.06
N TYR A 24 -3.52 23.91 5.07
CA TYR A 24 -3.33 23.53 3.67
C TYR A 24 -1.99 22.80 3.44
N PHE A 25 -0.89 23.27 4.02
CA PHE A 25 0.42 22.63 3.91
C PHE A 25 0.45 21.26 4.61
N ILE A 26 -0.18 21.11 5.78
CA ILE A 26 -0.30 19.82 6.47
C ILE A 26 -1.11 18.83 5.63
N HIS A 27 -2.25 19.27 5.07
CA HIS A 27 -3.09 18.43 4.23
C HIS A 27 -2.37 18.00 2.94
N GLN A 28 -1.68 18.93 2.27
CA GLN A 28 -0.81 18.64 1.13
C GLN A 28 0.32 17.67 1.50
N GLY A 29 0.97 17.86 2.65
CA GLY A 29 2.00 16.97 3.17
C GLY A 29 1.48 15.54 3.42
N GLN A 30 0.26 15.40 3.95
CA GLN A 30 -0.40 14.11 4.11
C GLN A 30 -0.76 13.45 2.77
N LEU A 31 -1.23 14.23 1.80
CA LEU A 31 -1.49 13.74 0.44
C LEU A 31 -0.19 13.33 -0.28
N LEU A 32 0.90 14.08 -0.11
CA LEU A 32 2.23 13.70 -0.60
C LEU A 32 2.77 12.47 0.12
N GLY A 33 2.59 12.36 1.44
CA GLY A 33 2.97 11.18 2.23
C GLY A 33 2.22 9.92 1.78
N LYS A 34 0.93 10.05 1.43
CA LYS A 34 0.11 8.99 0.83
C LYS A 34 0.55 8.67 -0.60
N LYS A 35 1.04 9.65 -1.37
CA LYS A 35 1.59 9.44 -2.72
C LYS A 35 3.01 8.85 -2.69
N ASN A 36 3.73 9.06 -1.60
CA ASN A 36 4.99 8.41 -1.25
C ASN A 36 4.78 7.07 -0.52
N GLU A 37 3.59 6.47 -0.61
CA GLU A 37 3.46 5.03 -0.46
C GLU A 37 4.38 4.40 -1.52
N ILE A 38 5.56 4.09 -1.03
CA ILE A 38 6.68 3.40 -1.65
C ILE A 38 6.10 2.45 -2.69
N ASN A 39 6.66 2.41 -3.90
CA ASN A 39 6.42 1.37 -4.92
C ASN A 39 6.72 -0.03 -4.32
N ARG A 40 5.87 -0.47 -3.41
CA ARG A 40 5.91 -1.71 -2.66
C ARG A 40 4.87 -2.57 -3.32
N LEU A 41 5.35 -3.59 -3.99
CA LEU A 41 4.50 -4.63 -4.52
C LEU A 41 4.34 -5.65 -3.41
N ILE A 42 3.11 -5.87 -2.96
CA ILE A 42 2.80 -6.90 -1.98
C ILE A 42 2.02 -7.98 -2.71
N LEU A 43 2.50 -9.22 -2.63
CA LEU A 43 1.77 -10.38 -3.14
C LEU A 43 1.11 -11.08 -1.97
N THR A 44 -0.17 -11.43 -2.13
CA THR A 44 -0.88 -12.32 -1.20
C THR A 44 -1.26 -13.58 -1.94
N ILE A 45 -0.93 -14.74 -1.35
CA ILE A 45 -1.19 -16.06 -1.89
C ILE A 45 -1.91 -16.84 -0.81
N ASN A 46 -3.08 -17.38 -1.12
CA ASN A 46 -3.83 -18.24 -0.22
C ASN A 46 -3.51 -19.70 -0.54
N SER A 47 -3.24 -20.53 0.48
CA SER A 47 -2.87 -21.92 0.29
C SER A 47 -3.95 -22.75 -0.40
N HIS A 48 -5.23 -22.39 -0.22
CA HIS A 48 -6.36 -23.08 -0.87
C HIS A 48 -6.45 -22.80 -2.39
N GLU A 49 -5.84 -21.71 -2.85
CA GLU A 49 -5.85 -21.32 -4.26
C GLU A 49 -4.57 -21.73 -4.98
N ILE A 50 -3.78 -22.60 -4.35
CA ILE A 50 -2.65 -23.30 -4.95
C ILE A 50 -3.16 -24.65 -5.44
N ASN A 51 -3.34 -24.77 -6.76
CA ASN A 51 -3.71 -26.03 -7.38
C ASN A 51 -2.43 -26.77 -7.81
N THR A 52 -2.01 -27.74 -7.01
CA THR A 52 -0.84 -28.58 -7.30
C THR A 52 -1.08 -29.55 -8.46
N GLU A 53 -2.32 -29.92 -8.77
CA GLU A 53 -2.63 -30.83 -9.88
C GLU A 53 -2.51 -30.12 -11.24
N ASN A 54 -3.01 -28.89 -11.32
CA ASN A 54 -2.97 -28.06 -12.52
C ASN A 54 -1.74 -27.14 -12.57
N ASN A 55 -0.82 -27.24 -11.60
CA ASN A 55 0.33 -26.35 -11.43
C ASN A 55 -0.06 -24.87 -11.56
N SER A 56 -1.12 -24.44 -10.89
CA SER A 56 -1.58 -23.05 -10.95
C SER A 56 -1.73 -22.42 -9.58
N ILE A 57 -1.35 -21.14 -9.48
CA ILE A 57 -1.45 -20.35 -8.25
C ILE A 57 -2.17 -19.04 -8.56
N VAL A 58 -3.14 -18.71 -7.72
CA VAL A 58 -3.75 -17.37 -7.67
C VAL A 58 -2.91 -16.46 -6.77
N VAL A 59 -2.55 -15.30 -7.30
CA VAL A 59 -1.77 -14.27 -6.62
C VAL A 59 -2.54 -12.95 -6.65
N TYR A 60 -2.66 -12.30 -5.50
CA TYR A 60 -3.20 -10.95 -5.40
C TYR A 60 -2.07 -9.95 -5.29
N GLU A 61 -1.90 -9.13 -6.33
CA GLU A 61 -0.95 -8.01 -6.36
C GLU A 61 -1.59 -6.76 -5.75
N ASP A 62 -1.02 -6.28 -4.64
CA ASP A 62 -1.29 -4.96 -4.10
C ASP A 62 -0.16 -4.01 -4.50
N ILE A 63 -0.52 -2.96 -5.25
CA ILE A 63 0.36 -1.92 -5.76
C ILE A 63 -0.10 -0.52 -5.29
N GLY A 64 -0.78 -0.43 -4.15
CA GLY A 64 -1.32 0.82 -3.63
C GLY A 64 -2.60 1.29 -4.36
N LYS A 65 -3.29 0.38 -5.04
CA LYS A 65 -4.59 0.62 -5.68
C LYS A 65 -5.73 0.27 -4.71
N PRO A 66 -6.95 0.83 -4.90
CA PRO A 66 -8.08 0.58 -4.00
C PRO A 66 -8.47 -0.89 -3.87
N GLN A 67 -8.17 -1.70 -4.90
CA GLN A 67 -8.41 -3.14 -4.92
C GLN A 67 -7.16 -3.86 -5.45
N PRO A 68 -6.78 -4.99 -4.84
CA PRO A 68 -5.68 -5.80 -5.32
C PRO A 68 -6.03 -6.44 -6.67
N ILE A 69 -5.02 -6.58 -7.53
CA ILE A 69 -5.16 -7.19 -8.85
C ILE A 69 -4.93 -8.69 -8.72
N GLN A 70 -5.94 -9.48 -9.04
CA GLN A 70 -5.82 -10.92 -9.10
C GLN A 70 -5.10 -11.35 -10.39
N LYS A 71 -4.11 -12.24 -10.27
CA LYS A 71 -3.42 -12.90 -11.38
C LYS A 71 -3.32 -14.39 -11.14
N ILE A 72 -3.37 -15.15 -12.22
CA ILE A 72 -3.17 -16.61 -12.20
C ILE A 72 -1.84 -16.87 -12.89
N TYR A 73 -1.00 -17.67 -12.25
CA TYR A 73 0.28 -18.09 -12.79
C TYR A 73 0.29 -19.62 -12.92
N ASP A 74 0.78 -20.12 -14.05
CA ASP A 74 0.95 -21.56 -14.32
C ASP A 74 2.24 -22.08 -13.65
N VAL A 75 2.32 -21.89 -12.34
CA VAL A 75 3.36 -22.50 -11.49
C VAL A 75 2.72 -23.05 -10.22
N GLY A 76 3.19 -24.20 -9.74
CA GLY A 76 2.69 -24.85 -8.52
C GLY A 76 3.44 -24.49 -7.22
N SER A 77 4.38 -23.54 -7.27
CA SER A 77 5.21 -23.18 -6.11
C SER A 77 5.27 -21.67 -5.86
N ILE A 78 5.15 -21.29 -4.59
CA ILE A 78 5.34 -19.91 -4.12
C ILE A 78 6.74 -19.39 -4.47
N VAL A 79 7.76 -20.27 -4.41
CA VAL A 79 9.14 -19.91 -4.76
C VAL A 79 9.26 -19.54 -6.24
N ALA A 80 8.51 -20.22 -7.11
CA ALA A 80 8.48 -19.90 -8.53
C ALA A 80 7.84 -18.53 -8.77
N ILE A 81 6.78 -18.19 -8.03
CA ILE A 81 6.19 -16.84 -8.05
C ILE A 81 7.25 -15.81 -7.65
N SER A 82 7.98 -16.01 -6.54
CA SER A 82 9.02 -15.06 -6.12
C SER A 82 10.07 -14.84 -7.21
N SER A 83 10.56 -15.91 -7.85
CA SER A 83 11.54 -15.85 -8.94
C SER A 83 11.02 -15.05 -10.14
N ILE A 84 9.74 -15.23 -10.53
CA ILE A 84 9.11 -14.48 -11.62
C ILE A 84 9.16 -12.96 -11.35
N TYR A 85 8.88 -12.52 -10.12
CA TYR A 85 8.94 -11.10 -9.80
C TYR A 85 10.37 -10.59 -9.66
N GLU A 86 11.30 -11.40 -9.19
CA GLU A 86 12.72 -11.03 -9.20
C GLU A 86 13.24 -10.80 -10.63
N GLN A 87 12.84 -11.64 -11.60
CA GLN A 87 13.15 -11.46 -13.02
C GLN A 87 12.51 -10.21 -13.62
N LYS A 88 11.34 -9.80 -13.12
CA LYS A 88 10.67 -8.53 -13.49
C LYS A 88 11.35 -7.28 -12.90
N GLY A 89 12.48 -7.43 -12.20
CA GLY A 89 13.22 -6.32 -11.61
C GLY A 89 12.75 -5.94 -10.21
N TYR A 90 12.02 -6.81 -9.52
CA TYR A 90 11.74 -6.62 -8.10
C TYR A 90 12.83 -7.28 -7.23
N ARG A 91 12.95 -6.80 -6.00
CA ARG A 91 13.78 -7.38 -4.95
C ARG A 91 12.84 -7.90 -3.88
N LEU A 92 13.02 -9.16 -3.50
CA LEU A 92 12.35 -9.75 -2.36
C LEU A 92 12.84 -9.07 -1.07
N ASP A 93 11.94 -8.46 -0.32
CA ASP A 93 12.26 -7.79 0.94
C ASP A 93 11.93 -8.69 2.14
N TYR A 94 10.72 -9.27 2.15
CA TYR A 94 10.21 -10.02 3.29
C TYR A 94 9.12 -11.01 2.89
N ILE A 95 9.07 -12.15 3.56
CA ILE A 95 7.99 -13.14 3.44
C ILE A 95 7.40 -13.35 4.83
N SER A 96 6.08 -13.33 4.92
CA SER A 96 5.32 -13.64 6.12
C SER A 96 4.22 -14.65 5.81
N GLU A 97 3.99 -15.56 6.73
CA GLU A 97 2.90 -16.53 6.65
C GLU A 97 2.04 -16.41 7.90
N PHE A 98 0.73 -16.41 7.72
CA PHE A 98 -0.20 -16.35 8.83
C PHE A 98 -1.46 -17.17 8.54
N LEU A 99 -2.06 -17.70 9.60
CA LEU A 99 -3.31 -18.42 9.52
C LEU A 99 -4.48 -17.43 9.52
N LYS A 100 -5.32 -17.53 8.50
CA LYS A 100 -6.59 -16.80 8.41
C LYS A 100 -7.73 -17.77 8.68
N LYS A 101 -8.43 -17.58 9.80
CA LYS A 101 -9.69 -18.27 10.08
C LYS A 101 -10.77 -17.71 9.17
N LEU A 102 -11.20 -18.49 8.20
CA LEU A 102 -12.46 -18.30 7.48
C LEU A 102 -13.54 -19.13 8.17
N VAL A 103 -14.80 -18.77 7.94
CA VAL A 103 -15.97 -19.30 8.66
C VAL A 103 -16.02 -20.83 8.67
N ASP A 104 -15.53 -21.48 7.60
CA ASP A 104 -15.53 -22.94 7.45
C ASP A 104 -14.16 -23.62 7.55
N HIS A 105 -13.04 -22.88 7.48
CA HIS A 105 -11.70 -23.49 7.43
C HIS A 105 -10.57 -22.51 7.75
N GLU A 106 -9.43 -23.05 8.19
CA GLU A 106 -8.19 -22.30 8.38
C GLU A 106 -7.38 -22.30 7.08
N VAL A 107 -7.11 -21.11 6.51
CA VAL A 107 -6.30 -20.95 5.30
C VAL A 107 -4.95 -20.36 5.68
N VAL A 108 -3.87 -20.97 5.22
CA VAL A 108 -2.53 -20.37 5.32
C VAL A 108 -2.42 -19.29 4.26
N VAL A 109 -2.13 -18.07 4.69
CA VAL A 109 -1.92 -16.93 3.81
C VAL A 109 -0.45 -16.57 3.81
N THR A 110 0.19 -16.66 2.64
CA THR A 110 1.56 -16.23 2.43
C THR A 110 1.54 -14.84 1.80
N ARG A 111 2.19 -13.89 2.47
CA ARG A 111 2.35 -12.51 2.02
C ARG A 111 3.82 -12.23 1.73
N ILE A 112 4.10 -11.78 0.52
CA ILE A 112 5.44 -11.52 0.02
C ILE A 112 5.58 -10.03 -0.31
N TRP A 113 6.61 -9.41 0.22
CA TRP A 113 6.90 -8.00 0.06
C TRP A 113 8.06 -7.81 -0.92
N PHE A 114 7.84 -6.95 -1.90
CA PHE A 114 8.82 -6.60 -2.90
C PHE A 114 9.08 -5.10 -2.94
N SER A 115 10.35 -4.74 -3.11
CA SER A 115 10.78 -3.41 -3.53
C SER A 115 11.18 -3.44 -5.01
N LYS A 116 11.07 -2.31 -5.70
CA LYS A 116 11.58 -2.19 -7.07
C LYS A 116 13.11 -2.06 -7.03
N LYS A 117 13.85 -2.91 -7.77
CA LYS A 117 15.28 -2.67 -8.01
C LYS A 117 15.38 -1.43 -8.90
N ASN A 118 16.02 -0.38 -8.41
CA ASN A 118 16.33 0.82 -9.18
C ASN A 118 17.25 0.49 -10.35
#